data_AF-A0A851IDZ9-F1
#
_entry.id   AF-A0A851IDZ9-F1
#
_cell.length_a   1.000
_cell.length_b   1.000
_cell.length_c   1.000
_cell.angle_alpha   90.00
_cell.angle_beta   90.00
_cell.angle_gamma   90.00
#
_symmetry.space_group_name_H-M   'P 1'
#
loop_
_entity.id
_entity.type
_entity.pdbx_description
1 polymer ?
#
loop_
_entity_poly.entity_id
_entity_poly.type
_entity_poly.pdbx_seq_one_letter_code
_entity_poly.pdbx_strand_id
1 'polypeptide(L)'
;MPSEAYYTLLINGDRFFCYKYATNANQYIQIEDLPEYEAMLTGECVAVVDNGSLNTEGNTEIFSIGFVTYWKASWTDKNGKMRLDRHPLICICVEHDDEKTFHHALQLLVDKDAVSDGKTIRFYHNGRIAVGKMGSGKKSELCDMVAKRYPKILDGEKYYLGSITADYLLRLDEPDVIDLIINLISYFIVRDEFREIVKNRT
;
A
#
# COMPACT_ATOMS: atom_id res chain seq x y z
N MET A 1 -2.87 13.95 -12.80
CA MET A 1 -1.74 13.14 -13.34
C MET A 1 -1.75 11.85 -12.55
N PRO A 2 -1.52 10.67 -13.18
CA PRO A 2 -1.47 9.43 -12.42
C PRO A 2 -0.31 9.53 -11.42
N SER A 3 -0.58 9.26 -10.16
CA SER A 3 0.41 9.24 -9.08
C SER A 3 1.21 7.95 -9.20
N GLU A 4 2.18 7.94 -10.11
CA GLU A 4 3.10 6.82 -10.31
C GLU A 4 4.33 7.04 -9.42
N ALA A 5 4.69 6.05 -8.61
CA ALA A 5 5.85 6.13 -7.74
C ALA A 5 7.13 6.10 -8.59
N TYR A 6 7.93 7.18 -8.56
CA TYR A 6 9.15 7.31 -9.36
C TYR A 6 10.28 6.38 -8.93
N TYR A 7 10.35 6.07 -7.65
CA TYR A 7 11.30 5.12 -7.09
C TYR A 7 10.57 4.14 -6.18
N THR A 8 11.00 2.89 -6.17
CA THR A 8 10.40 1.83 -5.36
C THR A 8 11.52 1.04 -4.69
N LEU A 9 11.52 1.05 -3.36
CA LEU A 9 12.35 0.18 -2.55
C LEU A 9 11.53 -1.02 -2.13
N LEU A 10 12.12 -2.20 -2.29
CA LEU A 10 11.42 -3.45 -2.13
C LEU A 10 12.27 -4.42 -1.32
N ILE A 11 11.78 -4.87 -0.18
CA ILE A 11 12.57 -5.65 0.78
C ILE A 11 11.94 -7.04 0.94
N ASN A 12 12.72 -8.10 0.70
CA ASN A 12 12.26 -9.50 0.83
C ASN A 12 12.70 -10.17 2.16
N GLY A 13 13.17 -9.38 3.13
CA GLY A 13 13.62 -9.85 4.45
C GLY A 13 15.08 -10.30 4.53
N ASP A 14 15.77 -10.45 3.39
CA ASP A 14 17.22 -10.71 3.31
C ASP A 14 17.93 -9.58 2.53
N ARG A 15 17.30 -9.07 1.48
CA ARG A 15 17.86 -8.06 0.57
C ARG A 15 16.82 -7.00 0.24
N PHE A 16 17.32 -5.84 -0.15
CA PHE A 16 16.52 -4.80 -0.79
C PHE A 16 16.78 -4.78 -2.29
N PHE A 17 15.75 -4.42 -3.05
CA PHE A 17 15.76 -4.21 -4.48
C PHE A 17 15.21 -2.82 -4.73
N CYS A 18 15.90 -2.05 -5.54
CA CYS A 18 15.52 -0.69 -5.86
C CYS A 18 15.08 -0.62 -7.32
N TYR A 19 14.02 0.12 -7.60
CA TYR A 19 13.51 0.34 -8.95
C TYR A 19 13.24 1.81 -9.17
N LYS A 20 13.39 2.26 -10.41
CA LYS A 20 13.01 3.59 -10.90
C LYS A 20 11.95 3.45 -12.00
N TYR A 21 10.91 4.25 -11.97
CA TYR A 21 9.94 4.31 -13.05
C TYR A 21 10.49 5.08 -14.25
N ALA A 22 10.53 4.40 -15.40
CA ALA A 22 10.99 4.93 -16.66
C ALA A 22 9.81 5.46 -17.48
N THR A 23 9.50 6.76 -17.38
CA THR A 23 8.34 7.36 -18.09
C THR A 23 8.38 7.13 -19.60
N ASN A 24 9.57 7.12 -20.21
CA ASN A 24 9.74 6.93 -21.66
C ASN A 24 9.38 5.50 -22.12
N ALA A 25 9.55 4.52 -21.23
CA ALA A 25 9.31 3.11 -21.51
C ALA A 25 8.05 2.58 -20.80
N ASN A 26 7.40 3.42 -19.99
CA ASN A 26 6.22 3.08 -19.18
C ASN A 26 6.42 1.80 -18.36
N GLN A 27 7.61 1.65 -17.76
CA GLN A 27 8.01 0.44 -17.02
C GLN A 27 8.96 0.79 -15.86
N TYR A 28 9.10 -0.12 -14.89
CA TYR A 28 10.10 0.00 -13.84
C TYR A 28 11.43 -0.62 -14.28
N ILE A 29 12.53 0.09 -14.06
CA ILE A 29 13.91 -0.37 -14.27
C ILE A 29 14.59 -0.61 -12.92
N GLN A 30 15.31 -1.72 -12.78
CA GLN A 30 16.02 -2.03 -11.53
C GLN A 30 17.30 -1.19 -11.42
N ILE A 31 17.53 -0.62 -10.23
CA ILE A 31 18.70 0.18 -9.88
C ILE A 31 19.46 -0.49 -8.71
N GLU A 32 20.77 -0.27 -8.63
CA GLU A 32 21.63 -0.97 -7.67
C GLU A 32 21.27 -0.64 -6.22
N ASP A 33 20.98 0.63 -5.95
CA ASP A 33 20.57 1.13 -4.65
C ASP A 33 19.66 2.36 -4.84
N LEU A 34 18.98 2.79 -3.76
CA LEU A 34 18.31 4.08 -3.75
C LEU A 34 19.38 5.19 -3.89
N PRO A 35 19.23 6.12 -4.85
CA PRO A 35 20.12 7.25 -4.94
C PRO A 35 20.00 8.11 -3.69
N GLU A 36 21.04 8.89 -3.40
CA GLU A 36 20.95 9.99 -2.45
C GLU A 36 19.80 10.93 -2.86
N TYR A 37 19.14 11.53 -1.88
CA TYR A 37 17.93 12.34 -2.12
C TYR A 37 18.12 13.40 -3.22
N GLU A 38 19.24 14.11 -3.19
CA GLU A 38 19.61 15.11 -4.22
C GLU A 38 19.72 14.48 -5.63
N ALA A 39 20.26 13.26 -5.72
CA ALA A 39 20.35 12.50 -6.95
C ALA A 39 18.97 11.99 -7.41
N MET A 40 18.07 11.65 -6.47
CA MET A 40 16.69 11.28 -6.81
C MET A 40 15.94 12.44 -7.47
N LEU A 41 16.15 13.69 -6.98
CA LEU A 41 15.56 14.91 -7.54
C LEU A 41 16.01 15.21 -8.97
N THR A 42 17.28 14.91 -9.28
CA THR A 42 17.84 15.10 -10.63
C THR A 42 17.61 13.89 -11.54
N GLY A 43 17.03 12.81 -11.02
CA GLY A 43 16.83 11.57 -11.76
C GLY A 43 18.10 10.71 -11.90
N GLU A 44 19.18 11.02 -11.20
CA GLU A 44 20.43 10.27 -11.23
C GLU A 44 20.29 8.95 -10.47
N CYS A 45 20.57 7.83 -11.14
CA CYS A 45 20.59 6.50 -10.52
C CYS A 45 21.56 5.57 -11.24
N VAL A 46 22.11 4.60 -10.53
CA VAL A 46 22.92 3.54 -11.12
C VAL A 46 21.99 2.37 -11.47
N ALA A 47 21.70 2.20 -12.76
CA ALA A 47 20.92 1.05 -13.22
C ALA A 47 21.72 -0.25 -13.04
N VAL A 48 21.05 -1.31 -12.57
CA VAL A 48 21.62 -2.66 -12.67
C VAL A 48 21.68 -2.96 -14.16
N VAL A 49 22.89 -3.17 -14.69
CA VAL A 49 23.20 -3.15 -16.13
C VAL A 49 22.17 -3.87 -17.01
N ASP A 50 21.24 -3.11 -17.58
CA ASP A 50 20.93 -3.10 -18.99
C ASP A 50 20.65 -1.63 -19.43
N ASN A 51 21.19 -1.26 -20.60
CA ASN A 51 21.53 0.12 -20.94
C ASN A 51 20.31 1.02 -21.21
N GLY A 52 20.10 2.06 -20.38
CA GLY A 52 19.24 3.19 -20.73
C GLY A 52 19.20 4.27 -19.65
N SER A 53 19.73 5.46 -19.95
CA SER A 53 19.61 6.62 -19.04
C SER A 53 18.20 7.20 -19.08
N LEU A 54 17.69 7.64 -17.93
CA LEU A 54 16.39 8.30 -17.82
C LEU A 54 16.48 9.50 -16.89
N ASN A 55 16.13 10.66 -17.45
CA ASN A 55 15.97 11.94 -16.76
C ASN A 55 14.48 12.10 -16.40
N THR A 56 14.14 12.49 -15.16
CA THR A 56 12.74 12.67 -14.73
C THR A 56 12.65 13.83 -13.73
N GLU A 57 12.01 14.93 -14.14
CA GLU A 57 11.63 16.04 -13.26
C GLU A 57 10.32 15.70 -12.53
N GLY A 58 10.37 15.52 -11.21
CA GLY A 58 9.19 15.25 -10.38
C GLY A 58 9.51 15.25 -8.88
N ASN A 59 8.51 15.50 -8.04
CA ASN A 59 8.65 15.35 -6.59
C ASN A 59 8.67 13.86 -6.23
N THR A 60 9.65 13.45 -5.41
CA THR A 60 9.82 12.07 -4.96
C THR A 60 8.94 11.81 -3.72
N GLU A 61 8.13 10.76 -3.74
CA GLU A 61 7.35 10.27 -2.58
C GLU A 61 7.79 8.84 -2.23
N ILE A 62 8.00 8.54 -0.94
CA ILE A 62 8.41 7.21 -0.47
C ILE A 62 7.23 6.51 0.19
N PHE A 63 6.88 5.34 -0.35
CA PHE A 63 5.90 4.43 0.24
C PHE A 63 6.60 3.22 0.87
N SER A 64 6.30 2.95 2.14
CA SER A 64 6.78 1.76 2.85
C SER A 64 5.62 0.78 3.06
N ILE A 65 5.85 -0.50 2.75
CA ILE A 65 4.89 -1.58 2.97
C ILE A 65 5.52 -2.57 3.95
N GLY A 66 4.91 -2.70 5.13
CA GLY A 66 5.35 -3.59 6.20
C GLY A 66 4.33 -4.67 6.52
N PHE A 67 4.80 -5.87 6.81
CA PHE A 67 4.00 -6.94 7.41
C PHE A 67 4.28 -7.00 8.90
N VAL A 68 3.26 -6.78 9.71
CA VAL A 68 3.37 -6.80 11.17
C VAL A 68 2.44 -7.87 11.74
N THR A 69 3.00 -8.82 12.49
CA THR A 69 2.20 -9.74 13.29
C THR A 69 1.91 -9.12 14.64
N TYR A 70 0.64 -9.06 15.05
CA TYR A 70 0.29 -8.71 16.43
C TYR A 70 -0.57 -9.76 17.10
N TRP A 71 -0.36 -9.86 18.41
CA TRP A 71 -1.07 -10.77 19.28
C TRP A 71 -2.18 -10.02 20.01
N LYS A 72 -3.43 -10.49 19.89
CA LYS A 72 -4.50 -10.00 20.75
C LYS A 72 -4.50 -10.79 22.06
N ALA A 73 -4.15 -10.12 23.15
CA ALA A 73 -4.39 -10.67 24.48
C ALA A 73 -5.90 -10.87 24.68
N SER A 74 -6.27 -12.01 25.27
CA SER A 74 -7.65 -12.36 25.58
C SER A 74 -8.38 -11.25 26.34
N TRP A 75 -9.62 -10.97 25.97
CA TRP A 75 -10.48 -10.00 26.66
C TRP A 75 -11.71 -10.67 27.25
N THR A 76 -12.20 -10.13 28.35
CA THR A 76 -13.37 -10.65 29.07
C THR A 76 -14.61 -9.90 28.63
N ASP A 77 -15.61 -10.60 28.09
CA ASP A 77 -16.83 -9.95 27.66
C ASP A 77 -17.66 -9.34 28.79
N LYS A 78 -18.65 -8.51 28.42
CA LYS A 78 -19.54 -7.84 29.38
C LYS A 78 -20.27 -8.80 30.34
N ASN A 79 -20.25 -10.10 30.05
CA ASN A 79 -20.84 -11.15 30.87
C ASN A 79 -19.78 -11.94 31.66
N GLY A 80 -18.53 -11.45 31.75
CA GLY A 80 -17.45 -12.10 32.49
C GLY A 80 -16.82 -13.30 31.77
N LYS A 81 -17.18 -13.58 30.51
CA LYS A 81 -16.61 -14.71 29.77
C LYS A 81 -15.32 -14.30 29.07
N MET A 82 -14.19 -14.92 29.45
CA MET A 82 -12.94 -14.78 28.71
C MET A 82 -13.13 -15.27 27.27
N ARG A 83 -12.90 -14.39 26.31
CA ARG A 83 -12.74 -14.76 24.90
C ARG A 83 -11.26 -14.86 24.57
N LEU A 84 -10.90 -16.05 24.15
CA LEU A 84 -9.55 -16.40 23.72
C LEU A 84 -9.45 -16.13 22.21
N ASP A 85 -9.00 -14.94 21.86
CA ASP A 85 -8.66 -14.60 20.47
C ASP A 85 -7.22 -15.12 20.21
N ARG A 86 -7.04 -16.43 20.00
CA ARG A 86 -5.73 -17.10 19.90
C ARG A 86 -5.17 -17.16 18.48
N HIS A 87 -5.24 -16.08 17.71
CA HIS A 87 -4.62 -16.08 16.39
C HIS A 87 -3.74 -14.85 16.20
N PRO A 88 -2.47 -15.04 15.77
CA PRO A 88 -1.63 -13.93 15.36
C PRO A 88 -2.30 -13.26 14.16
N LEU A 89 -2.56 -11.98 14.28
CA LEU A 89 -3.16 -11.18 13.22
C LEU A 89 -2.00 -10.61 12.39
N ILE A 90 -1.99 -10.90 11.09
CA ILE A 90 -1.06 -10.23 10.16
C ILE A 90 -1.71 -8.93 9.72
N CYS A 91 -0.95 -7.85 9.80
CA CYS A 91 -1.34 -6.56 9.29
C CYS A 91 -0.39 -6.07 8.21
N ILE A 92 -0.96 -5.67 7.09
CA ILE A 92 -0.24 -4.97 6.04
C ILE A 92 -0.40 -3.48 6.33
N CYS A 93 0.70 -2.83 6.71
CA CYS A 93 0.76 -1.39 6.92
C CYS A 93 1.36 -0.76 5.67
N VAL A 94 0.65 0.23 5.12
CA VAL A 94 1.21 1.12 4.09
C VAL A 94 1.36 2.49 4.72
N GLU A 95 2.57 3.03 4.60
CA GLU A 95 3.01 4.31 5.15
C GLU A 95 3.53 5.20 4.03
N HIS A 96 3.31 6.50 4.20
CA HIS A 96 3.85 7.55 3.35
C HIS A 96 4.66 8.48 4.23
N ASP A 97 5.86 8.82 3.76
CA ASP A 97 6.72 9.84 4.34
C ASP A 97 6.77 11.02 3.37
N ASP A 98 6.18 12.15 3.78
CA ASP A 98 6.11 13.40 3.01
C ASP A 98 7.06 14.48 3.58
N GLU A 99 8.09 14.07 4.32
CA GLU A 99 9.08 14.91 5.02
C GLU A 99 8.53 15.74 6.20
N LYS A 100 7.21 15.78 6.39
CA LYS A 100 6.56 16.56 7.46
C LYS A 100 5.96 15.66 8.53
N THR A 101 5.33 14.56 8.15
CA THR A 101 4.70 13.62 9.10
C THR A 101 4.68 12.18 8.59
N PHE A 102 4.94 11.22 9.49
CA PHE A 102 4.68 9.80 9.24
C PHE A 102 3.24 9.45 9.62
N HIS A 103 2.47 8.85 8.69
CA HIS A 103 1.19 8.24 9.06
C HIS A 103 0.90 6.94 8.30
N HIS A 104 0.39 5.96 9.05
CA HIS A 104 -0.25 4.80 8.45
C HIS A 104 -1.56 5.24 7.81
N ALA A 105 -1.65 5.32 6.49
CA ALA A 105 -2.95 5.50 5.87
C ALA A 105 -3.73 4.20 5.81
N LEU A 106 -3.12 3.10 5.39
CA LEU A 106 -3.79 1.81 5.19
C LEU A 106 -3.24 0.74 6.12
N GLN A 107 -4.16 0.03 6.77
CA GLN A 107 -3.90 -1.14 7.60
C GLN A 107 -4.89 -2.23 7.20
N LEU A 108 -4.40 -3.39 6.76
CA LEU A 108 -5.23 -4.53 6.40
C LEU A 108 -5.00 -5.68 7.37
N LEU A 109 -6.05 -6.11 8.06
CA LEU A 109 -6.04 -7.28 8.92
C LEU A 109 -6.27 -8.53 8.07
N VAL A 110 -5.25 -9.35 7.79
CA VAL A 110 -5.40 -10.53 6.91
C VAL A 110 -6.59 -11.42 7.32
N ASP A 111 -6.78 -11.69 8.61
CA ASP A 111 -7.90 -12.51 9.11
C ASP A 111 -9.30 -11.94 8.83
N LYS A 112 -9.43 -10.64 8.59
CA LYS A 112 -10.71 -9.96 8.34
C LYS A 112 -10.87 -9.49 6.90
N ASP A 113 -9.75 -9.07 6.35
CA ASP A 113 -9.62 -8.33 5.10
C ASP A 113 -9.05 -9.24 4.00
N ALA A 114 -8.75 -10.52 4.29
CA ALA A 114 -8.43 -11.50 3.28
C ALA A 114 -9.33 -12.75 3.35
N VAL A 115 -9.58 -13.36 2.19
CA VAL A 115 -10.32 -14.61 2.05
C VAL A 115 -9.43 -15.62 1.35
N SER A 116 -9.18 -16.77 1.99
CA SER A 116 -8.43 -17.87 1.39
C SER A 116 -9.38 -19.00 0.96
N ASP A 117 -9.16 -19.53 -0.25
CA ASP A 117 -9.77 -20.77 -0.72
C ASP A 117 -8.80 -21.98 -0.66
N GLY A 118 -7.70 -21.83 0.07
CA GLY A 118 -6.68 -22.86 0.28
C GLY A 118 -5.51 -22.77 -0.70
N LYS A 119 -5.70 -22.17 -1.87
CA LYS A 119 -4.63 -21.91 -2.85
C LYS A 119 -4.48 -20.43 -3.15
N THR A 120 -5.57 -19.67 -3.19
CA THR A 120 -5.56 -18.26 -3.51
C THR A 120 -6.04 -17.45 -2.31
N ILE A 121 -5.32 -16.38 -1.99
CA ILE A 121 -5.68 -15.40 -0.98
C ILE A 121 -6.14 -14.14 -1.69
N ARG A 122 -7.38 -13.73 -1.44
CA ARG A 122 -8.01 -12.51 -1.99
C ARG A 122 -8.07 -11.43 -0.93
N PHE A 123 -7.56 -10.24 -1.22
CA PHE A 123 -7.51 -9.11 -0.29
C PHE A 123 -8.59 -8.08 -0.60
N TYR A 124 -9.22 -7.59 0.46
CA TYR A 124 -10.30 -6.63 0.45
C TYR A 124 -10.06 -5.53 1.49
N HIS A 125 -10.72 -4.39 1.34
CA HIS A 125 -10.87 -3.41 2.42
C HIS A 125 -12.32 -2.95 2.52
N ASN A 126 -12.80 -2.68 3.73
CA ASN A 126 -14.21 -2.34 3.98
C ASN A 126 -14.54 -0.85 3.80
N GLY A 127 -13.55 -0.01 3.51
CA GLY A 127 -13.73 1.43 3.33
C GLY A 127 -13.75 2.27 4.59
N ARG A 128 -13.54 1.66 5.76
CA ARG A 128 -13.45 2.41 7.01
C ARG A 128 -12.25 3.34 6.96
N ILE A 129 -12.47 4.59 7.31
CA ILE A 129 -11.44 5.61 7.30
C ILE A 129 -11.59 6.51 8.52
N ALA A 130 -10.49 6.72 9.23
CA ALA A 130 -10.40 7.73 10.28
C ALA A 130 -9.80 9.01 9.68
N VAL A 131 -10.33 10.17 10.11
CA VAL A 131 -9.89 11.51 9.68
C VAL A 131 -9.35 12.24 10.91
N GLY A 132 -8.20 11.79 11.41
CA GLY A 132 -7.54 12.37 12.59
C GLY A 132 -8.46 12.46 13.81
N LYS A 133 -8.46 13.62 14.47
CA LYS A 133 -9.28 13.89 15.68
C LYS A 133 -10.79 14.04 15.38
N MET A 134 -11.19 14.15 14.10
CA MET A 134 -12.60 14.31 13.71
C MET A 134 -13.38 12.99 13.74
N GLY A 135 -12.70 11.87 13.98
CA GLY A 135 -13.34 10.56 14.06
C GLY A 135 -13.43 9.86 12.71
N SER A 136 -14.51 9.13 12.47
CA SER A 136 -14.67 8.29 11.26
C SER A 136 -15.24 9.11 10.09
N GLY A 137 -14.58 9.05 8.94
CA GLY A 137 -15.07 9.64 7.69
C GLY A 137 -16.22 8.83 7.08
N LYS A 138 -17.03 9.46 6.23
CA LYS A 138 -18.15 8.79 5.56
C LYS A 138 -17.65 7.86 4.46
N LYS A 139 -17.95 6.57 4.59
CA LYS A 139 -17.62 5.54 3.61
C LYS A 139 -18.18 5.84 2.22
N SER A 140 -19.40 6.39 2.13
CA SER A 140 -20.03 6.73 0.85
C SER A 140 -19.24 7.80 0.08
N GLU A 141 -18.80 8.86 0.77
CA GLU A 141 -18.02 9.92 0.14
C GLU A 141 -16.65 9.41 -0.34
N LEU A 142 -16.02 8.51 0.42
CA LEU A 142 -14.80 7.83 -0.04
C LEU A 142 -15.07 6.96 -1.27
N CYS A 143 -16.19 6.22 -1.29
CA CYS A 143 -16.58 5.39 -2.42
C CYS A 143 -16.78 6.21 -3.69
N ASP A 144 -17.44 7.36 -3.59
CA ASP A 144 -17.63 8.29 -4.71
C ASP A 144 -16.29 8.79 -5.26
N MET A 145 -15.31 9.01 -4.38
CA MET A 145 -13.98 9.48 -4.78
C MET A 145 -13.16 8.38 -5.45
N VAL A 146 -13.21 7.15 -4.91
CA VAL A 146 -12.58 5.98 -5.53
C VAL A 146 -13.22 5.69 -6.88
N ALA A 147 -14.54 5.78 -7.01
CA ALA A 147 -15.24 5.61 -8.29
C ALA A 147 -14.77 6.58 -9.38
N LYS A 148 -14.38 7.80 -8.98
CA LYS A 148 -13.88 8.82 -9.91
C LYS A 148 -12.41 8.63 -10.28
N ARG A 149 -11.56 8.24 -9.32
CA ARG A 149 -10.09 8.21 -9.50
C ARG A 149 -9.55 6.83 -9.85
N TYR A 150 -10.09 5.78 -9.23
CA TYR A 150 -9.56 4.43 -9.32
C TYR A 150 -10.67 3.38 -9.20
N PRO A 151 -11.63 3.34 -10.14
CA PRO A 151 -12.81 2.47 -10.04
C PRO A 151 -12.50 0.97 -10.11
N LYS A 152 -11.31 0.59 -10.59
CA LYS A 152 -10.92 -0.81 -10.82
C LYS A 152 -10.92 -1.70 -9.57
N ILE A 153 -10.85 -1.08 -8.38
CA ILE A 153 -10.89 -1.80 -7.10
C ILE A 153 -12.29 -1.87 -6.49
N LEU A 154 -13.32 -1.30 -7.12
CA LEU A 154 -14.68 -1.33 -6.56
C LEU A 154 -15.30 -2.72 -6.71
N ASP A 155 -15.72 -3.31 -5.59
CA ASP A 155 -16.42 -4.59 -5.55
C ASP A 155 -17.60 -4.51 -4.57
N GLY A 156 -18.73 -4.02 -5.07
CA GLY A 156 -19.94 -3.77 -4.28
C GLY A 156 -19.68 -2.78 -3.13
N GLU A 157 -19.83 -3.25 -1.89
CA GLU A 157 -19.54 -2.44 -0.69
C GLU A 157 -18.09 -2.51 -0.22
N LYS A 158 -17.23 -3.28 -0.89
CA LYS A 158 -15.82 -3.46 -0.52
C LYS A 158 -14.91 -2.97 -1.63
N TYR A 159 -13.64 -2.84 -1.29
CA TYR A 159 -12.58 -2.55 -2.23
C TYR A 159 -11.76 -3.82 -2.43
N TYR A 160 -11.78 -4.40 -3.63
CA TYR A 160 -10.95 -5.54 -3.99
C TYR A 160 -9.54 -5.05 -4.33
N LEU A 161 -8.55 -5.50 -3.55
CA LEU A 161 -7.17 -5.02 -3.67
C LEU A 161 -6.29 -5.97 -4.49
N GLY A 162 -6.72 -7.21 -4.69
CA GLY A 162 -6.01 -8.18 -5.51
C GLY A 162 -6.08 -9.58 -4.90
N SER A 163 -5.44 -10.52 -5.59
CA SER A 163 -5.31 -11.90 -5.14
C SER A 163 -3.90 -12.38 -5.37
N ILE A 164 -3.40 -13.25 -4.50
CA ILE A 164 -2.12 -13.93 -4.67
C ILE A 164 -2.31 -15.43 -4.56
N THR A 165 -1.47 -16.20 -5.25
CA THR A 165 -1.46 -17.66 -5.11
C THR A 165 -0.45 -18.07 -4.04
N ALA A 166 -0.92 -18.70 -2.96
CA ALA A 166 -0.16 -19.01 -1.76
C ALA A 166 0.28 -20.49 -1.69
N ASP A 167 0.54 -21.14 -2.83
CA ASP A 167 1.07 -22.51 -2.90
C ASP A 167 2.60 -22.56 -3.09
N TYR A 168 3.27 -21.41 -3.11
CA TYR A 168 4.72 -21.29 -3.22
C TYR A 168 5.25 -20.03 -2.51
N LEU A 169 6.57 -19.85 -2.54
CA LEU A 169 7.25 -18.66 -2.01
C LEU A 169 6.94 -17.45 -2.91
N LEU A 170 6.08 -16.55 -2.44
CA LEU A 170 5.70 -15.33 -3.15
C LEU A 170 6.91 -14.48 -3.52
N ARG A 171 7.00 -14.11 -4.80
CA ARG A 171 8.01 -13.17 -5.28
C ARG A 171 7.36 -11.88 -5.73
N LEU A 172 8.12 -10.80 -5.63
CA LEU A 172 7.61 -9.45 -5.81
C LEU A 172 7.61 -9.01 -7.28
N ASP A 173 8.28 -9.76 -8.15
CA ASP A 173 8.22 -9.65 -9.60
C ASP A 173 7.06 -10.45 -10.22
N GLU A 174 6.28 -11.16 -9.39
CA GLU A 174 5.12 -11.90 -9.86
C GLU A 174 3.95 -10.95 -10.16
N PRO A 175 3.24 -11.15 -11.29
CA PRO A 175 2.19 -10.23 -11.71
C PRO A 175 1.08 -10.01 -10.67
N ASP A 176 0.70 -11.06 -9.95
CA ASP A 176 -0.37 -11.02 -8.96
C ASP A 176 0.04 -10.26 -7.68
N VAL A 177 1.32 -10.38 -7.28
CA VAL A 177 1.92 -9.61 -6.20
C VAL A 177 2.11 -8.14 -6.60
N ILE A 178 2.59 -7.86 -7.81
CA ILE A 178 2.73 -6.50 -8.35
C ILE A 178 1.37 -5.81 -8.38
N ASP A 179 0.34 -6.47 -8.90
CA ASP A 179 -1.02 -5.92 -8.98
C ASP A 179 -1.57 -5.59 -7.59
N LEU A 180 -1.35 -6.45 -6.60
CA LEU A 180 -1.72 -6.19 -5.22
C LEU A 180 -1.02 -4.93 -4.69
N ILE A 181 0.30 -4.81 -4.88
CA ILE A 181 1.09 -3.65 -4.43
C ILE A 181 0.59 -2.35 -5.09
N ILE A 182 0.39 -2.35 -6.41
CA ILE A 182 -0.11 -1.20 -7.16
C ILE A 182 -1.48 -0.76 -6.61
N ASN A 183 -2.38 -1.71 -6.34
CA ASN A 183 -3.70 -1.41 -5.79
C ASN A 183 -3.64 -0.89 -4.35
N LEU A 184 -2.74 -1.42 -3.53
CA LEU A 184 -2.50 -0.93 -2.17
C LEU A 184 -2.05 0.53 -2.17
N ILE A 185 -1.04 0.87 -2.97
CA ILE A 185 -0.50 2.24 -3.07
C ILE A 185 -1.53 3.18 -3.69
N SER A 186 -2.17 2.78 -4.80
CA SER A 186 -3.17 3.62 -5.46
C SER A 186 -4.35 3.92 -4.54
N TYR A 187 -4.83 2.91 -3.80
CA TYR A 187 -5.90 3.09 -2.83
C TYR A 187 -5.47 3.91 -1.62
N PHE A 188 -4.22 3.75 -1.16
CA PHE A 188 -3.62 4.59 -0.12
C PHE A 188 -3.69 6.07 -0.50
N ILE A 189 -3.23 6.43 -1.70
CA ILE A 189 -3.15 7.82 -2.17
C ILE A 189 -4.54 8.45 -2.20
N VAL A 190 -5.53 7.73 -2.75
CA VAL A 190 -6.93 8.20 -2.77
C VAL A 190 -7.45 8.40 -1.34
N ARG A 191 -7.12 7.51 -0.40
CA ARG A 191 -7.56 7.68 1.00
C ARG A 191 -6.90 8.85 1.70
N ASP A 192 -5.65 9.13 1.36
CA ASP A 192 -4.93 10.23 2.00
C ASP A 192 -5.44 11.58 1.52
N GLU A 193 -5.62 11.73 0.21
CA GLU A 193 -6.26 12.90 -0.37
C GLU A 193 -7.67 13.12 0.20
N PHE A 194 -8.44 12.04 0.41
CA PHE A 194 -9.76 12.13 1.01
C PHE A 194 -9.69 12.76 2.40
N ARG A 195 -8.70 12.37 3.22
CA ARG A 195 -8.51 12.93 4.57
C ARG A 195 -8.20 14.41 4.49
N GLU A 196 -7.33 14.84 3.59
CA GLU A 196 -6.99 16.26 3.41
C GLU A 196 -8.20 17.08 2.96
N ILE A 197 -8.97 16.58 2.00
CA ILE A 197 -10.21 17.25 1.56
C ILE A 197 -11.19 17.39 2.72
N VAL A 198 -11.38 16.36 3.54
CA VAL A 198 -12.31 16.41 4.67
C VAL A 198 -11.80 17.35 5.77
N LYS A 199 -10.50 17.35 6.07
CA LYS A 199 -9.88 18.27 7.03
C LYS A 199 -10.07 19.73 6.59
N ASN A 200 -9.86 20.03 5.30
CA ASN A 200 -9.94 21.39 4.76
C ASN A 200 -11.37 21.92 4.56
N ARG A 201 -12.39 21.06 4.63
CA ARG A 201 -13.81 21.48 4.59
C ARG A 201 -14.32 22.06 5.91
N THR A 202 -13.55 21.94 6.98
CA THR A 202 -13.95 22.29 8.35
C THR A 202 -13.07 23.41 8.88
#